data_AF-A0A7C4L5S6-F1
#
_entry.id   AF-A0A7C4L5S6-F1
#
_cell.length_a   1.000
_cell.length_b   1.000
_cell.length_c   1.000
_cell.angle_alpha   90.00
_cell.angle_beta   90.00
_cell.angle_gamma   90.00
#
_symmetry.space_group_name_H-M   'P 1'
#
loop_
_entity.id
_entity.type
_entity.pdbx_description
1 polymer ?
#
loop_
_entity_poly.entity_id
_entity_poly.type
_entity_poly.pdbx_seq_one_letter_code
_entity_poly.pdbx_strand_id
1 'polypeptide(L)'
;MNKQRYIFYFIIFILLLLLAWYFRTILLYIILAGIVSLIGRPVVRFLQKPVYKNWHLPAFVAAAIYLLIVWALLFGFFYLFIPVVITEAKNLSSVNSSELLLRLSAPLVKLQEDGARLLGITVTGFSAQEFLASQLGKILNMSTVSGIFSSLTGFIGNSAITAFSVTFISFFFLKEETLGINYLYAMIPEQVLPKVQRAMESIRKLLLRYFAGLFLEVVSVSILVTVGMLIVGLSLTQAMLIGLFAGILN
;
A
#
# COMPACT_ATOMS: atom_id res chain seq x y z
N MET A 1 -45.68 -28.86 3.29
CA MET A 1 -44.32 -29.10 3.84
C MET A 1 -43.21 -28.23 3.24
N ASN A 2 -43.32 -27.71 2.00
CA ASN A 2 -42.22 -26.94 1.38
C ASN A 2 -42.08 -25.47 1.87
N LYS A 3 -43.17 -24.76 2.19
CA LYS A 3 -43.11 -23.33 2.59
C LYS A 3 -42.27 -23.09 3.86
N GLN A 4 -42.35 -23.95 4.87
CA GLN A 4 -41.55 -23.82 6.10
C GLN A 4 -40.04 -24.03 5.86
N ARG A 5 -39.66 -24.92 4.93
CA ARG A 5 -38.25 -25.10 4.54
C ARG A 5 -37.69 -23.87 3.85
N TYR A 6 -38.45 -23.24 2.95
CA TYR A 6 -38.01 -22.01 2.28
C TYR A 6 -37.84 -20.84 3.27
N ILE A 7 -38.77 -20.68 4.23
CA ILE A 7 -38.65 -19.67 5.28
C ILE A 7 -37.40 -19.93 6.14
N PHE A 8 -37.12 -21.18 6.50
CA PHE A 8 -35.93 -21.55 7.26
C PHE A 8 -34.62 -21.22 6.50
N TYR A 9 -34.53 -21.59 5.22
CA TYR A 9 -33.36 -21.22 4.40
C TYR A 9 -33.20 -19.71 4.24
N PHE A 10 -34.32 -18.98 4.12
CA PHE A 10 -34.31 -17.53 4.01
C PHE A 10 -33.80 -16.86 5.31
N ILE A 11 -34.22 -17.36 6.47
CA ILE A 11 -33.72 -16.88 7.77
C ILE A 11 -32.22 -17.16 7.92
N ILE A 12 -31.76 -18.36 7.55
CA ILE A 12 -30.33 -18.70 7.55
C ILE A 12 -29.53 -17.78 6.62
N PHE A 13 -30.07 -17.50 5.43
CA PHE A 13 -29.42 -16.63 4.46
C PHE A 13 -29.29 -15.18 4.98
N ILE A 14 -30.35 -14.63 5.58
CA ILE A 14 -30.32 -13.30 6.22
C ILE A 14 -29.33 -13.28 7.37
N LEU A 15 -29.31 -14.32 8.21
CA LEU A 15 -28.38 -14.41 9.32
C LEU A 15 -26.92 -14.44 8.84
N LEU A 16 -26.63 -15.19 7.77
CA LEU A 16 -25.32 -15.22 7.12
C LEU A 16 -24.92 -13.86 6.56
N LEU A 17 -25.83 -13.14 5.91
CA LEU A 17 -25.57 -11.79 5.40
C LEU A 17 -25.28 -10.80 6.52
N LEU A 18 -26.05 -10.85 7.62
CA LEU A 18 -25.85 -9.98 8.77
C LEU A 18 -24.51 -10.28 9.46
N LEU A 19 -24.15 -11.56 9.58
CA LEU A 19 -22.87 -11.99 10.10
C LEU A 19 -21.70 -11.53 9.22
N ALA A 20 -21.85 -11.64 7.89
CA ALA A 20 -20.85 -11.18 6.94
C ALA A 20 -20.68 -9.65 6.97
N TRP A 21 -21.77 -8.90 7.17
CA TRP A 21 -21.72 -7.45 7.35
C TRP A 21 -21.02 -7.08 8.66
N TYR A 22 -21.36 -7.74 9.76
CA TYR A 22 -20.75 -7.52 11.07
C TYR A 22 -19.25 -7.82 11.09
N PHE A 23 -18.82 -8.90 10.43
CA PHE A 23 -17.41 -9.32 10.36
C PHE A 23 -16.71 -8.92 9.06
N ARG A 24 -17.21 -7.92 8.32
CA ARG A 24 -16.67 -7.51 7.01
C ARG A 24 -15.16 -7.28 7.04
N THR A 25 -14.66 -6.62 8.09
CA THR A 25 -13.22 -6.33 8.25
C THR A 25 -12.41 -7.62 8.37
N ILE A 26 -12.86 -8.60 9.16
CA ILE A 26 -12.18 -9.89 9.31
C ILE A 26 -12.23 -10.68 8.00
N LEU A 27 -13.38 -10.67 7.30
CA LEU A 27 -13.50 -11.31 5.98
C LEU A 27 -12.52 -10.70 4.98
N LEU A 28 -12.35 -9.38 4.98
CA LEU A 28 -11.38 -8.69 4.14
C LEU A 28 -9.95 -9.14 4.48
N TYR A 29 -9.61 -9.27 5.76
CA TYR A 29 -8.29 -9.80 6.18
C TYR A 29 -8.07 -11.23 5.71
N ILE A 30 -9.08 -12.10 5.77
CA ILE A 30 -9.00 -13.47 5.27
C ILE A 30 -8.78 -13.50 3.76
N ILE A 31 -9.48 -12.65 2.99
CA ILE A 31 -9.31 -12.55 1.53
C ILE A 31 -7.89 -12.08 1.18
N LEU A 32 -7.41 -11.01 1.81
CA LEU A 32 -6.04 -10.51 1.61
C LEU A 32 -5.01 -11.57 1.97
N ALA A 33 -5.18 -12.23 3.11
CA ALA A 33 -4.30 -13.28 3.56
C ALA A 33 -4.30 -14.49 2.62
N GLY A 34 -5.47 -14.82 2.05
CA GLY A 34 -5.65 -15.80 0.99
C GLY A 34 -4.79 -15.49 -0.23
N ILE A 35 -4.84 -14.25 -0.74
CA ILE A 35 -4.03 -13.80 -1.87
C ILE A 35 -2.53 -13.90 -1.56
N VAL A 36 -2.09 -13.34 -0.43
CA VAL A 36 -0.67 -13.39 -0.01
C VAL A 36 -0.19 -14.83 0.12
N SER A 37 -0.99 -15.70 0.75
CA SER A 37 -0.65 -17.12 0.89
C SER A 37 -0.60 -17.84 -0.46
N LEU A 38 -1.48 -17.47 -1.41
CA LEU A 38 -1.53 -18.10 -2.72
C LEU A 38 -0.28 -17.80 -3.54
N ILE A 39 0.21 -16.56 -3.46
CA ILE A 39 1.46 -16.11 -4.06
C ILE A 39 2.66 -16.73 -3.33
N GLY A 40 2.61 -16.84 -2.00
CA GLY A 40 3.68 -17.39 -1.18
C GLY A 40 3.86 -18.90 -1.26
N ARG A 41 2.81 -19.66 -1.54
CA ARG A 41 2.84 -21.14 -1.64
C ARG A 41 3.97 -21.71 -2.51
N PRO A 42 4.19 -21.30 -3.76
CA PRO A 42 5.32 -21.81 -4.55
C PRO A 42 6.68 -21.49 -3.92
N VAL A 43 6.82 -20.32 -3.28
CA VAL A 43 8.06 -19.90 -2.59
C VAL A 43 8.28 -20.76 -1.35
N VAL A 44 7.26 -20.96 -0.53
CA VAL A 44 7.31 -21.82 0.66
C VAL A 44 7.59 -23.27 0.28
N ARG A 45 6.96 -23.80 -0.77
CA ARG A 45 7.26 -25.15 -1.31
C ARG A 45 8.68 -25.25 -1.84
N PHE A 46 9.17 -24.21 -2.49
CA PHE A 46 10.56 -24.13 -2.93
C PHE A 46 11.53 -24.18 -1.75
N LEU A 47 11.25 -23.45 -0.67
CA LEU A 47 12.04 -23.47 0.57
C LEU A 47 11.98 -24.83 1.29
N GLN A 48 10.86 -25.56 1.18
CA GLN A 48 10.72 -26.90 1.75
C GLN A 48 11.38 -28.00 0.90
N LYS A 49 11.85 -27.70 -0.33
CA LYS A 49 12.54 -28.70 -1.14
C LYS A 49 13.77 -29.22 -0.40
N PRO A 50 14.02 -30.54 -0.41
CA PRO A 50 15.18 -31.11 0.27
C PRO A 50 16.46 -30.57 -0.39
N VAL A 51 17.23 -29.77 0.37
CA VAL A 51 18.47 -29.17 -0.12
C VAL A 51 19.62 -30.19 -0.06
N TYR A 52 19.67 -31.03 0.97
CA TYR A 52 20.65 -32.10 1.09
C TYR A 52 20.22 -33.17 2.12
N LYS A 53 20.36 -34.46 1.78
CA LYS A 53 20.34 -35.63 2.68
C LYS A 53 19.25 -35.62 3.79
N ASN A 54 17.97 -35.71 3.40
CA ASN A 54 16.80 -35.88 4.27
C ASN A 54 16.50 -34.74 5.26
N TRP A 55 17.13 -33.56 5.15
CA TRP A 55 16.71 -32.39 5.91
C TRP A 55 15.63 -31.62 5.15
N HIS A 56 14.44 -31.56 5.74
CA HIS A 56 13.29 -30.82 5.24
C HIS A 56 13.06 -29.64 6.18
N LEU A 57 12.93 -28.44 5.62
CA LEU A 57 12.48 -27.29 6.41
C LEU A 57 11.02 -27.55 6.85
N PRO A 58 10.72 -27.53 8.16
CA PRO A 58 9.34 -27.67 8.62
C PRO A 58 8.46 -26.57 8.02
N ALA A 59 7.21 -26.90 7.72
CA ALA A 59 6.32 -25.97 7.03
C ALA A 59 6.14 -24.63 7.75
N PHE A 60 6.15 -24.64 9.09
CA PHE A 60 6.08 -23.41 9.89
C PHE A 60 7.31 -22.52 9.70
N VAL A 61 8.51 -23.08 9.57
CA VAL A 61 9.75 -22.32 9.38
C VAL A 61 9.76 -21.70 7.99
N ALA A 62 9.43 -22.49 6.96
CA ALA A 62 9.38 -21.99 5.59
C ALA A 62 8.33 -20.88 5.42
N ALA A 63 7.16 -21.01 6.05
CA ALA A 63 6.13 -19.97 6.07
C ALA A 63 6.61 -18.69 6.79
N ALA A 64 7.27 -18.82 7.94
CA ALA A 64 7.84 -17.69 8.67
C ALA A 64 8.91 -16.96 7.85
N ILE A 65 9.84 -17.71 7.23
CA ILE A 65 10.88 -17.14 6.36
C ILE A 65 10.25 -16.37 5.20
N TYR A 66 9.24 -16.93 4.53
CA TYR A 66 8.54 -16.22 3.46
C TYR A 66 7.93 -14.90 3.94
N LEU A 67 7.21 -14.91 5.06
CA LEU A 67 6.60 -13.69 5.60
C LEU A 67 7.66 -12.67 6.05
N LEU A 68 8.77 -13.12 6.61
CA LEU A 68 9.91 -12.25 6.91
C LEU A 68 10.50 -11.63 5.64
N ILE A 69 10.61 -12.38 4.54
CA ILE A 69 11.04 -11.83 3.25
C ILE A 69 10.05 -10.77 2.75
N VAL A 70 8.75 -11.01 2.86
CA VAL A 70 7.72 -10.03 2.48
C VAL A 70 7.86 -8.75 3.31
N TRP A 71 8.02 -8.86 4.63
CA TRP A 71 8.25 -7.71 5.50
C TRP A 71 9.59 -7.01 5.22
N ALA A 72 10.65 -7.77 4.94
CA ALA A 72 11.96 -7.21 4.59
C ALA A 72 11.92 -6.47 3.25
N LEU A 73 11.18 -6.96 2.26
CA LEU A 73 10.94 -6.24 1.00
C LEU A 73 10.15 -4.96 1.24
N LEU A 74 9.09 -5.02 2.06
CA LEU A 74 8.24 -3.87 2.34
C LEU A 74 8.98 -2.78 3.15
N PHE A 75 9.64 -3.15 4.24
CA PHE A 75 10.45 -2.21 5.02
C PHE A 75 11.71 -1.77 4.27
N GLY A 76 12.35 -2.67 3.52
CA GLY A 76 13.50 -2.35 2.68
C GLY A 76 13.14 -1.32 1.61
N PHE A 77 11.96 -1.45 1.00
CA PHE A 77 11.41 -0.45 0.09
C PHE A 77 11.27 0.92 0.77
N PHE A 78 10.61 1.01 1.92
CA PHE A 78 10.47 2.28 2.64
C PHE A 78 11.80 2.84 3.13
N TYR A 79 12.71 1.99 3.59
CA TYR A 79 14.04 2.38 4.06
C TYR A 79 14.89 2.98 2.93
N LEU A 80 14.78 2.43 1.71
CA LEU A 80 15.46 3.00 0.54
C LEU A 80 14.74 4.26 0.03
N PHE A 81 13.41 4.30 0.07
CA PHE A 81 12.62 5.35 -0.56
C PHE A 81 12.53 6.63 0.26
N ILE A 82 12.18 6.53 1.55
CA ILE A 82 11.98 7.68 2.44
C ILE A 82 13.17 8.64 2.46
N PRO A 83 14.44 8.20 2.68
CA PRO A 83 15.56 9.13 2.76
C PRO A 83 15.84 9.82 1.43
N VAL A 84 15.61 9.14 0.31
CA VAL A 84 15.83 9.70 -1.03
C VAL A 84 14.79 10.79 -1.30
N VAL A 85 13.52 10.55 -0.98
CA VAL A 85 12.44 11.57 -1.07
C VAL A 85 12.73 12.76 -0.15
N ILE A 86 13.14 12.52 1.11
CA ILE A 86 13.46 13.60 2.05
C ILE A 86 14.65 14.43 1.56
N THR A 87 15.70 13.77 1.06
CA THR A 87 16.90 14.46 0.57
C THR A 87 16.56 15.32 -0.64
N GLU A 88 15.72 14.83 -1.54
CA GLU A 88 15.30 15.60 -2.70
C GLU A 88 14.34 16.72 -2.34
N ALA A 89 13.39 16.49 -1.44
CA ALA A 89 12.55 17.55 -0.89
C ALA A 89 13.40 18.64 -0.22
N LYS A 90 14.45 18.24 0.51
CA LYS A 90 15.40 19.16 1.12
C LYS A 90 16.18 19.92 0.07
N ASN A 91 16.71 19.27 -0.96
CA ASN A 91 17.46 19.91 -2.05
C ASN A 91 16.58 20.91 -2.83
N LEU A 92 15.32 20.57 -3.09
CA LEU A 92 14.36 21.48 -3.70
C LEU A 92 14.01 22.65 -2.78
N SER A 93 13.95 22.43 -1.45
CA SER A 93 13.68 23.49 -0.47
C SER A 93 14.90 24.35 -0.13
N SER A 94 16.11 23.82 -0.30
CA SER A 94 17.39 24.49 -0.06
C SER A 94 17.87 25.26 -1.28
N VAL A 95 17.17 25.15 -2.42
CA VAL A 95 17.04 26.24 -3.41
C VAL A 95 16.27 27.37 -2.73
N ASN A 96 16.99 27.98 -1.79
CA ASN A 96 16.79 29.24 -1.13
C ASN A 96 15.31 29.52 -0.79
N SER A 97 14.81 28.93 0.29
CA SER A 97 13.46 29.20 0.82
C SER A 97 13.24 30.71 1.03
N SER A 98 14.31 31.45 1.37
CA SER A 98 14.36 32.91 1.46
C SER A 98 14.20 33.60 0.09
N GLU A 99 14.78 33.03 -0.98
CA GLU A 99 14.69 33.53 -2.36
C GLU A 99 13.40 33.10 -3.04
N LEU A 100 12.85 31.93 -2.73
CA LEU A 100 11.49 31.53 -3.11
C LEU A 100 10.47 32.47 -2.49
N LEU A 101 10.61 32.80 -1.20
CA LEU A 101 9.77 33.80 -0.54
C LEU A 101 9.95 35.20 -1.15
N LEU A 102 11.17 35.60 -1.52
CA LEU A 102 11.45 36.86 -2.23
C LEU A 102 10.93 36.88 -3.68
N ARG A 103 10.99 35.74 -4.38
CA ARG A 103 10.51 35.55 -5.76
C ARG A 103 9.01 35.32 -5.85
N LEU A 104 8.35 34.92 -4.76
CA LEU A 104 6.91 34.85 -4.63
C LEU A 104 6.33 36.16 -4.10
N SER A 105 7.04 36.87 -3.21
CA SER A 105 6.60 38.18 -2.72
C SER A 105 6.60 39.25 -3.81
N ALA A 106 7.59 39.25 -4.72
CA ALA A 106 7.64 40.23 -5.81
C ALA A 106 6.44 40.14 -6.80
N PRO A 107 6.00 38.96 -7.28
CA PRO A 107 4.76 38.79 -8.02
C PRO A 107 3.52 39.11 -7.21
N LEU A 108 3.47 38.75 -5.93
CA LEU A 108 2.31 39.05 -5.06
C LEU A 108 2.15 40.56 -4.84
N VAL A 109 3.25 41.28 -4.61
CA VAL A 109 3.26 42.75 -4.48
C VAL A 109 2.91 43.41 -5.82
N LYS A 110 3.43 42.90 -6.95
CA LYS A 110 3.05 43.39 -8.29
C LYS A 110 1.58 43.13 -8.61
N LEU A 111 1.05 41.95 -8.31
CA LEU A 111 -0.38 41.64 -8.50
C LEU A 111 -1.26 42.53 -7.62
N GLN A 112 -0.78 42.89 -6.44
CA GLN A 112 -1.47 43.80 -5.53
C GLN A 112 -1.42 45.26 -6.02
N GLU A 113 -0.28 45.71 -6.53
CA GLU A 113 -0.14 47.05 -7.14
C GLU A 113 -0.90 47.17 -8.46
N ASP A 114 -0.83 46.17 -9.34
CA ASP A 114 -1.54 46.13 -10.61
C ASP A 114 -3.05 45.99 -10.40
N GLY A 115 -3.48 45.16 -9.45
CA GLY A 115 -4.88 45.05 -9.04
C GLY A 115 -5.44 46.34 -8.42
N ALA A 116 -4.65 47.03 -7.60
CA ALA A 116 -5.03 48.32 -7.03
C ALA A 116 -5.10 49.44 -8.09
N ARG A 117 -4.22 49.42 -9.08
CA ARG A 117 -4.23 50.37 -10.22
C ARG A 117 -5.40 50.14 -11.18
N LEU A 118 -5.75 48.89 -11.45
CA LEU A 118 -6.87 48.52 -12.33
C LEU A 118 -8.25 48.83 -11.73
N LEU A 119 -8.38 48.75 -10.39
CA LEU A 119 -9.64 48.98 -9.69
C LEU A 119 -9.77 50.39 -9.10
N GLY A 120 -8.70 51.21 -9.10
CA GLY A 120 -8.71 52.57 -8.56
C GLY A 120 -8.92 52.64 -7.03
N ILE A 121 -8.74 51.52 -6.34
CA ILE A 121 -8.93 51.39 -4.89
C ILE A 121 -7.58 51.06 -4.28
N THR A 122 -7.08 51.94 -3.42
CA THR A 122 -5.98 51.61 -2.53
C THR A 122 -6.48 50.49 -1.61
N VAL A 123 -6.04 49.25 -1.83
CA VAL A 123 -6.41 48.11 -0.97
C VAL A 123 -5.65 48.23 0.35
N THR A 124 -6.03 49.20 1.17
CA THR A 124 -5.59 49.31 2.56
C THR A 124 -6.37 48.28 3.37
N GLY A 125 -5.78 47.11 3.61
CA GLY A 125 -6.38 46.11 4.51
C GLY A 125 -6.08 44.65 4.23
N PHE A 126 -5.43 44.31 3.11
CA PHE A 126 -5.01 42.93 2.84
C PHE A 126 -3.50 42.85 2.73
N SER A 127 -2.78 42.64 3.83
CA SER A 127 -1.37 42.30 3.72
C SER A 127 -1.24 40.80 3.50
N ALA A 128 -0.65 40.41 2.35
CA ALA A 128 -0.34 39.01 2.08
C ALA A 128 0.57 38.43 3.18
N GLN A 129 1.38 39.28 3.82
CA GLN A 129 2.18 38.94 4.99
C GLN A 129 1.33 38.55 6.21
N GLU A 130 0.30 39.30 6.60
CA GLU A 130 -0.59 38.93 7.71
C GLU A 130 -1.44 37.71 7.38
N PHE A 131 -1.87 37.56 6.12
CA PHE A 131 -2.58 36.36 5.69
C PHE A 131 -1.68 35.12 5.83
N LEU A 132 -0.44 35.16 5.32
CA LEU A 132 0.52 34.07 5.47
C LEU A 132 0.89 33.81 6.93
N ALA A 133 1.12 34.86 7.73
CA ALA A 133 1.39 34.73 9.16
C ALA A 133 0.21 34.09 9.91
N SER A 134 -1.04 34.43 9.55
CA SER A 134 -2.23 33.84 10.14
C SER A 134 -2.45 32.38 9.73
N GLN A 135 -2.11 32.00 8.49
CA GLN A 135 -2.19 30.62 8.01
C GLN A 135 -1.10 29.75 8.64
N LEU A 136 0.13 30.26 8.73
CA LEU A 136 1.23 29.60 9.44
C LEU A 136 0.91 29.46 10.94
N GLY A 137 0.38 30.50 11.58
CA GLY A 137 -0.09 30.44 12.97
C GLY A 137 -1.19 29.39 13.19
N LYS A 138 -2.12 29.23 12.24
CA LYS A 138 -3.16 28.17 12.28
C LYS A 138 -2.58 26.76 12.13
N ILE A 139 -1.53 26.57 11.33
CA ILE A 139 -0.86 25.28 11.16
C ILE A 139 -0.01 24.95 12.39
N LEU A 140 0.63 25.96 12.99
CA LEU A 140 1.45 25.84 14.20
C LEU A 140 0.64 25.81 15.49
N ASN A 141 -0.67 26.09 15.44
CA ASN A 141 -1.55 25.92 16.58
C ASN A 141 -1.52 24.49 17.09
N MET A 142 -1.35 24.34 18.40
CA MET A 142 -1.12 23.05 19.04
C MET A 142 -2.29 22.06 18.85
N SER A 143 -3.51 22.56 18.59
CA SER A 143 -4.67 21.73 18.22
C SER A 143 -4.54 21.11 16.82
N THR A 144 -4.02 21.85 15.83
CA THR A 144 -3.79 21.33 14.47
C THR A 144 -2.67 20.29 14.48
N VAL A 145 -1.59 20.56 15.22
CA VAL A 145 -0.48 19.62 15.39
C VAL A 145 -0.95 18.34 16.09
N SER A 146 -1.73 18.45 17.16
CA SER A 146 -2.33 17.29 17.85
C SER A 146 -3.32 16.51 16.97
N GLY A 147 -4.10 17.20 16.13
CA GLY A 147 -5.00 16.58 15.15
C GLY A 147 -4.26 15.78 14.07
N ILE A 148 -3.14 16.30 13.57
CA ILE A 148 -2.28 15.60 12.61
C ILE A 148 -1.63 14.38 13.26
N PHE A 149 -1.09 14.53 14.48
CA PHE A 149 -0.51 13.42 15.24
C PHE A 149 -1.52 12.31 15.53
N SER A 150 -2.71 12.64 16.01
CA SER A 150 -3.77 11.65 16.29
C SER A 150 -4.24 10.94 15.03
N SER A 151 -4.37 11.65 13.90
CA SER A 151 -4.70 11.06 12.60
C SER A 151 -3.61 10.13 12.11
N LEU A 152 -2.33 10.53 12.24
CA LEU A 152 -1.19 9.72 11.84
C LEU A 152 -1.05 8.47 12.72
N THR A 153 -1.18 8.61 14.05
CA THR A 153 -1.18 7.48 14.98
C THR A 153 -2.36 6.55 14.75
N GLY A 154 -3.55 7.09 14.47
CA GLY A 154 -4.73 6.30 14.11
C GLY A 154 -4.52 5.52 12.81
N PHE A 155 -3.95 6.16 11.79
CA PHE A 155 -3.60 5.51 10.53
C PHE A 155 -2.55 4.41 10.71
N ILE A 156 -1.47 4.68 11.43
CA ILE A 156 -0.40 3.71 11.71
C ILE A 156 -0.96 2.56 12.54
N GLY A 157 -1.76 2.84 13.57
CA GLY A 157 -2.38 1.82 14.42
C GLY A 157 -3.30 0.89 13.64
N ASN A 158 -4.24 1.46 12.86
CA ASN A 158 -5.14 0.67 12.02
C ASN A 158 -4.40 -0.13 10.94
N SER A 159 -3.37 0.47 10.33
CA SER A 159 -2.53 -0.21 9.33
C SER A 159 -1.72 -1.34 9.96
N ALA A 160 -1.18 -1.14 11.15
CA ALA A 160 -0.44 -2.16 11.89
C ALA A 160 -1.34 -3.34 12.28
N ILE A 161 -2.56 -3.07 12.78
CA ILE A 161 -3.55 -4.11 13.09
C ILE A 161 -3.91 -4.90 11.83
N THR A 162 -4.12 -4.22 10.71
CA THR A 162 -4.42 -4.84 9.41
C THR A 162 -3.26 -5.70 8.93
N ALA A 163 -2.05 -5.14 8.89
CA ALA A 163 -0.85 -5.83 8.42
C ALA A 163 -0.51 -7.04 9.30
N PHE A 164 -0.63 -6.90 10.63
CA PHE A 164 -0.43 -7.99 11.58
C PHE A 164 -1.46 -9.10 11.38
N SER A 165 -2.74 -8.76 11.30
CA SER A 165 -3.83 -9.73 11.11
C SER A 165 -3.69 -10.50 9.80
N VAL A 166 -3.41 -9.79 8.70
CA VAL A 166 -3.17 -10.42 7.38
C VAL A 166 -1.94 -11.33 7.42
N THR A 167 -0.82 -10.87 7.99
CA THR A 167 0.40 -11.67 8.15
C THR A 167 0.13 -12.93 8.96
N PHE A 168 -0.57 -12.80 10.08
CA PHE A 168 -0.92 -13.92 10.96
C PHE A 168 -1.80 -14.95 10.25
N ILE A 169 -2.88 -14.53 9.58
CA ILE A 169 -3.76 -15.46 8.85
C ILE A 169 -2.99 -16.11 7.68
N SER A 170 -2.17 -15.34 6.95
CA SER A 170 -1.32 -15.88 5.88
C SER A 170 -0.34 -16.92 6.40
N PHE A 171 0.23 -16.71 7.60
CA PHE A 171 1.12 -17.68 8.23
C PHE A 171 0.42 -19.03 8.42
N PHE A 172 -0.80 -19.05 8.97
CA PHE A 172 -1.56 -20.30 9.12
C PHE A 172 -1.89 -20.92 7.77
N PHE A 173 -2.31 -20.13 6.78
CA PHE A 173 -2.63 -20.63 5.44
C PHE A 173 -1.42 -21.20 4.68
N LEU A 174 -0.21 -20.74 4.99
CA LEU A 174 1.06 -21.23 4.42
C LEU A 174 1.61 -22.43 5.20
N LYS A 175 1.56 -22.39 6.54
CA LYS A 175 2.00 -23.47 7.43
C LYS A 175 1.19 -24.74 7.19
N GLU A 176 -0.13 -24.60 7.07
CA GLU A 176 -1.06 -25.71 6.91
C GLU A 176 -1.70 -25.62 5.53
N GLU A 177 -0.98 -26.15 4.51
CA GLU A 177 -1.41 -26.09 3.10
C GLU A 177 -2.84 -26.62 2.87
N THR A 178 -3.26 -27.56 3.72
CA THR A 178 -4.53 -28.26 3.70
C THR A 178 -5.63 -27.57 4.50
N LEU A 179 -5.36 -26.83 5.58
CA LEU A 179 -6.45 -26.30 6.41
C LEU A 179 -7.32 -25.29 5.66
N GLY A 180 -6.75 -24.22 5.12
CA GLY A 180 -7.55 -23.17 4.49
C GLY A 180 -8.37 -23.65 3.28
N ILE A 181 -7.75 -24.47 2.42
CA ILE A 181 -8.39 -24.93 1.19
C ILE A 181 -9.27 -26.16 1.42
N ASN A 182 -8.89 -27.10 2.28
CA ASN A 182 -9.71 -28.30 2.50
C ASN A 182 -10.96 -27.99 3.31
N TYR A 183 -10.94 -27.01 4.23
CA TYR A 183 -12.18 -26.56 4.86
C TYR A 183 -13.13 -25.90 3.87
N LEU A 184 -12.60 -25.09 2.93
CA LEU A 184 -13.40 -24.56 1.83
C LEU A 184 -13.95 -25.68 0.95
N TYR A 185 -13.15 -26.69 0.63
CA TYR A 185 -13.55 -27.84 -0.18
C TYR A 185 -14.55 -28.76 0.53
N ALA A 186 -14.48 -28.91 1.85
CA ALA A 186 -15.42 -29.71 2.63
C ALA A 186 -16.84 -29.15 2.64
N MET A 187 -16.98 -27.83 2.43
CA MET A 187 -18.29 -27.16 2.30
C MET A 187 -18.86 -27.22 0.87
N ILE A 188 -18.08 -27.71 -0.09
CA ILE A 188 -18.43 -27.73 -1.51
C ILE A 188 -18.92 -29.15 -1.90
N PRO A 189 -20.08 -29.28 -2.58
CA PRO A 189 -20.54 -30.57 -3.06
C PRO A 189 -19.53 -31.26 -3.99
N GLU A 190 -19.33 -32.57 -3.83
CA GLU A 190 -18.32 -33.35 -4.57
C GLU A 190 -18.43 -33.19 -6.09
N GLN A 191 -19.64 -32.98 -6.61
CA GLN A 191 -19.95 -32.83 -8.03
C GLN A 191 -19.27 -31.60 -8.67
N VAL A 192 -19.07 -30.52 -7.90
CA VAL A 192 -18.45 -29.27 -8.37
C VAL A 192 -17.03 -29.09 -7.85
N LEU A 193 -16.59 -29.91 -6.88
CA LEU A 193 -15.25 -29.84 -6.29
C LEU A 193 -14.11 -29.85 -7.33
N PRO A 194 -14.11 -30.72 -8.37
CA PRO A 194 -13.07 -30.69 -9.40
C PRO A 194 -13.05 -29.41 -10.24
N LYS A 195 -14.19 -28.72 -10.37
CA LYS A 195 -14.27 -27.43 -11.07
C LYS A 195 -13.67 -26.31 -10.22
N VAL A 196 -13.98 -26.30 -8.92
CA VAL A 196 -13.43 -25.31 -7.98
C VAL A 196 -11.92 -25.47 -7.83
N GLN A 197 -11.42 -26.70 -7.70
CA GLN A 197 -9.97 -26.97 -7.66
C GLN A 197 -9.24 -26.44 -8.90
N ARG A 198 -9.80 -26.69 -10.09
CA ARG A 198 -9.27 -26.14 -11.35
C ARG A 198 -9.29 -24.62 -11.38
N ALA A 199 -10.35 -23.99 -10.88
CA ALA A 199 -10.44 -22.54 -10.80
C ALA A 199 -9.37 -21.95 -9.85
N MET A 200 -9.18 -22.55 -8.66
CA MET A 200 -8.14 -22.11 -7.71
C MET A 200 -6.73 -22.24 -8.30
N GLU A 201 -6.46 -23.32 -9.02
CA GLU A 201 -5.19 -23.53 -9.73
C GLU A 201 -4.97 -22.47 -10.82
N SER A 202 -6.01 -22.14 -11.57
CA SER A 202 -5.96 -21.09 -12.61
C SER A 202 -5.72 -19.71 -12.00
N ILE A 203 -6.45 -19.34 -10.95
CA ILE A 203 -6.27 -18.07 -10.22
C ILE A 203 -4.85 -17.97 -9.69
N ARG A 204 -4.30 -19.04 -9.11
CA ARG A 204 -2.91 -19.07 -8.65
C ARG A 204 -1.93 -18.79 -9.77
N LYS A 205 -2.04 -19.50 -10.90
CA LYS A 205 -1.14 -19.33 -12.05
C LYS A 205 -1.25 -17.91 -12.63
N LEU A 206 -2.47 -17.38 -12.72
CA LEU A 206 -2.71 -16.04 -13.23
C LEU A 206 -2.10 -14.99 -12.30
N LEU A 207 -2.31 -15.08 -10.99
CA LEU A 207 -1.73 -14.16 -10.01
C LEU A 207 -0.20 -14.22 -10.04
N LEU A 208 0.39 -15.42 -10.02
CA LEU A 208 1.85 -15.53 -10.08
C LEU A 208 2.44 -14.92 -11.35
N ARG A 209 1.85 -15.21 -12.52
CA ARG A 209 2.31 -14.65 -13.79
C ARG A 209 2.12 -13.13 -13.84
N TYR A 210 0.98 -12.65 -13.35
CA TYR A 210 0.64 -11.23 -13.34
C TYR A 210 1.54 -10.44 -12.39
N PHE A 211 1.68 -10.86 -11.13
CA PHE A 211 2.55 -10.18 -10.16
C PHE A 211 4.02 -10.26 -10.55
N ALA A 212 4.49 -11.39 -11.09
CA ALA A 212 5.86 -11.48 -11.60
C ALA A 212 6.08 -10.54 -12.81
N GLY A 213 5.09 -10.46 -13.71
CA GLY A 213 5.09 -9.52 -14.83
C GLY A 213 5.14 -8.07 -14.36
N LEU A 214 4.22 -7.67 -13.47
CA LEU A 214 4.19 -6.33 -12.88
C LEU A 214 5.49 -5.99 -12.16
N PHE A 215 6.03 -6.92 -11.36
CA PHE A 215 7.29 -6.68 -10.67
C PHE A 215 8.43 -6.43 -11.66
N LEU A 216 8.52 -7.25 -12.70
CA LEU A 216 9.53 -7.09 -13.75
C LEU A 216 9.32 -5.78 -14.51
N GLU A 217 8.08 -5.41 -14.80
CA GLU A 217 7.70 -4.15 -15.46
C GLU A 217 8.13 -2.94 -14.64
N VAL A 218 7.73 -2.86 -13.35
CA VAL A 218 8.11 -1.79 -12.43
C VAL A 218 9.63 -1.66 -12.36
N VAL A 219 10.35 -2.78 -12.19
CA VAL A 219 11.83 -2.77 -12.12
C VAL A 219 12.45 -2.33 -13.45
N SER A 220 11.95 -2.82 -14.57
CA SER A 220 12.49 -2.52 -15.91
C SER A 220 12.28 -1.05 -16.27
N VAL A 221 11.06 -0.53 -16.09
CA VAL A 221 10.75 0.89 -16.30
C VAL A 221 11.58 1.75 -15.34
N SER A 222 11.70 1.35 -14.07
CA SER A 222 12.53 2.09 -13.10
C SER A 222 13.98 2.20 -13.53
N ILE A 223 14.58 1.09 -13.98
CA ILE A 223 15.96 1.07 -14.46
C ILE A 223 16.11 1.89 -15.74
N LEU A 224 15.23 1.70 -16.73
CA LEU A 224 15.30 2.41 -18.01
C LEU A 224 15.19 3.93 -17.84
N VAL A 225 14.24 4.39 -17.03
CA VAL A 225 14.06 5.82 -16.76
C VAL A 225 15.21 6.37 -15.93
N THR A 226 15.71 5.63 -14.93
CA THR A 226 16.90 6.03 -14.15
C THR A 226 18.10 6.22 -15.07
N VAL A 227 18.39 5.26 -15.96
CA VAL A 227 19.50 5.34 -16.90
C VAL A 227 19.30 6.49 -17.88
N GLY A 228 18.08 6.69 -18.40
CA GLY A 228 17.74 7.82 -19.26
C GLY A 228 18.02 9.18 -18.59
N MET A 229 17.63 9.34 -17.33
CA MET A 229 17.87 10.58 -16.57
C MET A 229 19.35 10.80 -16.25
N LEU A 230 20.11 9.72 -15.99
CA LEU A 230 21.57 9.81 -15.83
C LEU A 230 22.26 10.31 -17.09
N ILE A 231 21.81 9.87 -18.28
CA ILE A 231 22.35 10.33 -19.56
C ILE A 231 22.07 11.82 -19.80
N VAL A 232 20.91 12.31 -19.38
CA VAL A 232 20.55 13.74 -19.44
C VAL A 232 21.40 14.60 -18.49
N GLY A 233 22.12 13.98 -17.54
CA GLY A 233 23.01 14.66 -16.60
C GLY A 233 22.39 14.94 -15.24
N LEU A 234 21.26 14.31 -14.89
CA LEU A 234 20.69 14.40 -13.54
C LEU A 234 21.57 13.63 -12.56
N SER A 235 21.55 14.05 -11.29
CA SER A 235 22.23 13.31 -10.22
C SER A 235 21.60 11.92 -10.05
N LEU A 236 22.41 10.95 -9.60
CA LEU A 236 21.95 9.56 -9.39
C LEU A 236 20.72 9.50 -8.47
N THR A 237 20.69 10.30 -7.41
CA THR A 237 19.57 10.37 -6.47
C THR A 237 18.28 10.84 -7.15
N GLN A 238 18.35 11.88 -7.98
CA GLN A 238 17.21 12.39 -8.74
C GLN A 238 16.73 11.40 -9.80
N ALA A 239 17.66 10.84 -10.57
CA ALA A 239 17.36 9.85 -11.59
C ALA A 239 16.68 8.62 -11.01
N MET A 240 17.15 8.11 -9.86
CA MET A 240 16.56 6.97 -9.17
C MET A 240 15.16 7.26 -8.63
N LEU A 241 14.89 8.47 -8.11
CA LEU A 241 13.54 8.86 -7.70
C LEU A 241 12.59 8.86 -8.89
N ILE A 242 12.96 9.58 -9.95
CA ILE A 242 12.11 9.73 -11.14
C ILE A 242 11.87 8.35 -11.76
N GLY A 243 12.92 7.53 -11.86
CA GLY A 243 12.81 6.17 -12.36
C GLY A 243 11.86 5.33 -11.52
N LEU A 244 12.06 5.29 -10.20
CA LEU A 244 11.19 4.52 -9.31
C LEU A 244 9.73 4.97 -9.35
N PHE A 245 9.46 6.28 -9.32
CA PHE A 245 8.10 6.80 -9.46
C PHE A 245 7.50 6.44 -10.81
N ALA A 246 8.26 6.58 -11.90
CA ALA A 246 7.82 6.20 -13.23
C ALA A 246 7.50 4.70 -13.29
N GLY A 247 8.33 3.84 -12.68
CA GLY A 247 8.08 2.40 -12.64
C GLY A 247 6.85 2.02 -11.83
N ILE A 248 6.62 2.66 -10.68
CA ILE A 248 5.44 2.38 -9.82
C ILE A 248 4.14 2.91 -10.43
N LEU A 249 4.20 4.03 -11.15
CA LEU A 249 3.02 4.70 -11.74
C LEU A 249 2.70 4.26 -13.17
N ASN A 250 3.55 3.42 -13.78
CA ASN A 250 3.35 2.86 -15.11
C ASN A 250 2.23 1.81 -15.10
#